data_AF-A0A511HB63-F1
#
_entry.id   AF-A0A511HB63-F1
#
_cell.length_a   1.000
_cell.length_b   1.000
_cell.length_c   1.000
_cell.angle_alpha   90.00
_cell.angle_beta   90.00
_cell.angle_gamma   90.00
#
_symmetry.space_group_name_H-M   'P 1'
#
loop_
_entity.id
_entity.type
_entity.pdbx_description
1 polymer ?
#
loop_
_entity_poly.entity_id
_entity_poly.type
_entity_poly.pdbx_seq_one_letter_code
_entity_poly.pdbx_strand_id
1 'polypeptide(L)'
;MDVATQALALVLLVVVGAGCREETQAEPLKSLKPEPLPSLAVPGEAAPDAPRPASPSEGEVAGPIQGEPLPASALRVALAGERVRVGEETFEPARPDDAARLAQRVKGHTVLVVPDADTFLVQTSELFTVLRDSAESVWLAHPDGPVAYPVVLRDEAGFRAWLEEVAPGKLRIIMRADGFELTTSVGKLPGPDPNGPSVPVRAGRQDIVTLRRGLGLLKGRFKTSEDICLVPSFGTEVAQAARALGGNFTAPGEPLFDILCFVYPTPHKAPDGG
;
A
#
# COMPACT_ATOMS: atom_id res chain seq x y z
N MET A 1 -12.67 76.89 -27.18
CA MET A 1 -12.59 76.66 -28.64
C MET A 1 -11.17 77.05 -29.01
N ASP A 2 -10.26 76.19 -29.38
CA ASP A 2 -10.29 74.82 -29.91
C ASP A 2 -8.84 74.33 -29.79
N VAL A 3 -8.57 73.10 -29.35
CA VAL A 3 -8.38 71.89 -30.16
C VAL A 3 -6.94 71.40 -29.96
N ALA A 4 -6.86 70.08 -29.79
CA ALA A 4 -5.76 69.19 -30.11
C ALA A 4 -4.38 69.81 -30.33
N THR A 5 -3.40 69.38 -29.53
CA THR A 5 -2.08 68.82 -29.94
C THR A 5 -1.08 68.93 -28.76
N GLN A 6 -1.48 68.48 -27.57
CA GLN A 6 -0.55 68.34 -26.42
C GLN A 6 -0.56 66.92 -25.84
N ALA A 7 -0.94 65.94 -26.67
CA ALA A 7 -0.99 64.53 -26.31
C ALA A 7 0.28 63.74 -26.72
N LEU A 8 1.33 64.38 -27.24
CA LEU A 8 2.43 63.66 -27.89
C LEU A 8 3.83 64.19 -27.55
N ALA A 9 4.12 64.46 -26.28
CA ALA A 9 5.50 64.78 -25.90
C ALA A 9 5.92 64.35 -24.48
N LEU A 10 5.01 63.78 -23.67
CA LEU A 10 5.29 63.50 -22.25
C LEU A 10 5.37 62.00 -21.89
N VAL A 11 5.21 61.08 -22.85
CA VAL A 11 5.21 59.63 -22.58
C VAL A 11 6.52 58.94 -23.01
N LEU A 12 7.44 59.63 -23.69
CA LEU A 12 8.65 59.01 -24.26
C LEU A 12 9.93 59.16 -23.43
N LEU A 13 9.82 59.53 -22.15
CA LEU A 13 10.98 59.80 -21.27
C LEU A 13 11.07 58.90 -20.02
N VAL A 14 10.39 57.74 -20.01
CA VAL A 14 10.44 56.78 -18.87
C VAL A 14 11.09 55.43 -19.23
N VAL A 15 11.67 55.27 -20.42
CA VAL A 15 12.32 54.00 -20.83
C VAL A 15 13.84 54.11 -20.83
N VAL A 16 14.44 54.63 -19.75
CA VAL A 16 15.89 54.44 -19.49
C VAL A 16 16.11 54.46 -17.98
N GLY A 17 15.88 53.33 -17.29
CA GLY A 17 16.16 53.28 -15.86
C GLY A 17 15.82 51.94 -15.22
N ALA A 18 16.88 51.23 -14.85
CA ALA A 18 16.90 50.11 -13.91
C ALA A 18 16.37 48.74 -14.41
N GLY A 19 17.31 47.82 -14.59
CA GLY A 19 17.04 46.40 -14.48
C GLY A 19 17.76 45.51 -15.48
N CYS A 20 19.10 45.52 -15.50
CA CYS A 20 19.82 44.30 -15.84
C CYS A 20 19.44 43.24 -14.79
N ARG A 21 18.38 42.48 -15.07
CA ARG A 21 18.11 41.25 -14.33
C ARG A 21 18.89 40.18 -15.06
N GLU A 22 20.05 39.86 -14.49
CA GLU A 22 20.78 38.64 -14.78
C GLU A 22 19.76 37.49 -14.77
N GLU A 23 19.55 36.85 -15.92
CA GLU A 23 18.89 35.55 -15.94
C GLU A 23 19.78 34.64 -15.10
N THR A 24 19.38 34.41 -13.85
CA THR A 24 19.93 33.32 -13.06
C THR A 24 19.66 32.07 -13.88
N GLN A 25 20.70 31.59 -14.55
CA GLN A 25 20.70 30.36 -15.31
C GLN A 25 20.10 29.29 -14.39
N ALA A 26 18.89 28.82 -14.72
CA ALA A 26 18.25 27.77 -13.95
C ALA A 26 19.26 26.64 -13.79
N GLU A 27 19.53 26.22 -12.55
CA GLU A 27 20.46 25.13 -12.30
C GLU A 27 20.08 23.95 -13.21
N PRO A 28 21.07 23.31 -13.87
CA PRO A 28 20.77 22.21 -14.77
C PRO A 28 19.97 21.15 -14.01
N LEU A 29 18.85 20.70 -14.57
CA LEU A 29 17.90 19.68 -14.02
C LEU A 29 18.56 18.42 -13.42
N LYS A 30 19.85 18.21 -13.65
CA LYS A 30 20.69 17.20 -13.00
C LYS A 30 20.97 17.49 -11.51
N SER A 31 20.95 18.75 -11.05
CA SER A 31 21.12 19.12 -9.62
C SER A 31 19.88 18.83 -8.78
N LEU A 32 18.70 18.70 -9.42
CA LEU A 32 17.41 18.44 -8.77
C LEU A 32 17.04 16.96 -8.71
N LYS A 33 17.93 16.04 -9.11
CA LYS A 33 17.64 14.60 -8.98
C LYS A 33 17.65 14.23 -7.49
N PRO A 34 16.55 13.66 -6.96
CA PRO A 34 16.55 13.12 -5.61
C PRO A 34 17.67 12.10 -5.46
N GLU A 35 18.28 12.02 -4.28
CA GLU A 35 19.27 11.01 -3.95
C GLU A 35 18.74 9.61 -4.33
N PRO A 36 19.55 8.67 -4.87
CA PRO A 36 19.08 7.33 -5.21
C PRO A 36 18.42 6.63 -4.02
N LEU A 37 17.36 5.85 -4.25
CA LEU A 37 16.72 5.07 -3.20
C LEU A 37 17.72 4.09 -2.55
N PRO A 38 17.62 3.84 -1.22
CA PRO A 38 18.49 2.87 -0.56
C PRO A 38 18.31 1.50 -1.22
N SER A 39 19.38 0.75 -1.43
CA SER A 39 19.26 -0.59 -2.03
C SER A 39 19.01 -1.65 -0.96
N LEU A 40 18.15 -2.61 -1.27
CA LEU A 40 18.02 -3.84 -0.50
C LEU A 40 19.18 -4.78 -0.85
N ALA A 41 20.28 -4.65 -0.11
CA ALA A 41 21.44 -5.50 -0.31
C ALA A 41 21.13 -6.98 -0.01
N VAL A 42 21.60 -7.85 -0.90
CA VAL A 42 21.61 -9.31 -0.74
C VAL A 42 22.52 -9.67 0.42
N PRO A 43 22.06 -10.40 1.44
CA PRO A 43 22.97 -11.11 2.33
C PRO A 43 23.70 -12.17 1.48
N GLY A 44 24.98 -11.95 1.17
CA GLY A 44 25.83 -12.99 0.57
C GLY A 44 26.43 -12.72 -0.80
N GLU A 45 26.62 -11.46 -1.23
CA GLU A 45 27.63 -11.17 -2.26
C GLU A 45 29.02 -11.30 -1.62
N ALA A 46 29.36 -12.55 -1.32
CA ALA A 46 30.66 -12.89 -0.79
C ALA A 46 31.68 -12.90 -1.94
N ALA A 47 32.92 -12.52 -1.63
CA ALA A 47 34.05 -12.62 -2.54
C ALA A 47 34.07 -13.99 -3.25
N PRO A 48 34.60 -14.09 -4.48
CA PRO A 48 34.51 -15.28 -5.33
C PRO A 48 35.01 -16.60 -4.69
N ASP A 49 35.74 -16.54 -3.57
CA ASP A 49 36.29 -17.70 -2.84
C ASP A 49 35.61 -18.00 -1.48
N ALA A 50 34.53 -17.31 -1.12
CA ALA A 50 33.79 -17.64 0.10
C ALA A 50 32.78 -18.78 -0.15
N PRO A 51 32.61 -19.72 0.82
CA PRO A 51 31.56 -20.73 0.74
C PRO A 51 30.20 -20.05 0.50
N ARG A 52 29.49 -20.46 -0.55
CA ARG A 52 28.15 -19.94 -0.86
C ARG A 52 27.28 -20.11 0.40
N PRO A 53 26.71 -19.03 0.96
CA PRO A 53 25.88 -19.15 2.15
C PRO A 53 24.73 -20.11 1.85
N ALA A 54 24.37 -20.92 2.85
CA ALA A 54 23.23 -21.82 2.76
C ALA A 54 21.98 -21.01 2.38
N SER A 55 21.14 -21.57 1.51
CA SER A 55 19.84 -20.97 1.23
C SER A 55 19.04 -20.87 2.53
N PRO A 56 18.35 -19.74 2.77
CA PRO A 56 17.57 -19.56 3.99
C PRO A 56 16.46 -20.61 4.05
N SER A 57 16.12 -21.04 5.26
CA SER A 57 14.98 -21.92 5.54
C SER A 57 13.65 -21.16 5.45
N GLU A 58 12.54 -21.89 5.32
CA GLU A 58 11.20 -21.28 5.32
C GLU A 58 10.91 -20.44 6.58
N GLY A 59 11.37 -20.92 7.74
CA GLY A 59 11.19 -20.23 9.02
C GLY A 59 12.00 -18.93 9.12
N GLU A 60 13.20 -18.90 8.55
CA GLU A 60 14.01 -17.67 8.49
C GLU A 60 13.41 -16.62 7.55
N VAL A 61 12.75 -17.06 6.47
CA VAL A 61 12.09 -16.18 5.48
C VAL A 61 10.78 -15.61 6.02
N ALA A 62 9.96 -16.45 6.68
CA ALA A 62 8.73 -16.00 7.33
C ALA A 62 9.02 -15.13 8.56
N GLY A 63 10.05 -15.49 9.34
CA GLY A 63 10.39 -14.82 10.58
C GLY A 63 9.31 -14.93 11.65
N PRO A 64 9.43 -14.17 12.75
CA PRO A 64 8.41 -14.14 13.79
C PRO A 64 7.12 -13.47 13.26
N ILE A 65 5.98 -14.00 13.69
CA ILE A 65 4.66 -13.39 13.46
C ILE A 65 4.55 -12.16 14.36
N GLN A 66 4.44 -11.00 13.73
CA GLN A 66 4.30 -9.71 14.41
C GLN A 66 3.00 -9.03 13.95
N GLY A 67 2.41 -8.25 14.84
CA GLY A 67 1.15 -7.55 14.61
C GLY A 67 0.56 -7.02 15.92
N GLU A 68 -0.66 -6.52 15.84
CA GLU A 68 -1.44 -6.13 16.99
C GLU A 68 -2.11 -7.37 17.63
N PRO A 69 -2.38 -7.37 18.95
CA PRO A 69 -3.23 -8.39 19.54
C PRO A 69 -4.63 -8.37 18.91
N LEU A 70 -5.30 -9.52 18.90
CA LEU A 70 -6.66 -9.59 18.36
C LEU A 70 -7.60 -8.63 19.13
N PRO A 71 -8.41 -7.81 18.43
CA PRO A 71 -9.36 -6.92 19.07
C PRO A 71 -10.43 -7.72 19.84
N ALA A 72 -10.49 -7.52 21.16
CA ALA A 72 -11.27 -8.37 22.07
C ALA A 72 -12.79 -8.38 21.81
N SER A 73 -13.34 -7.27 21.33
CA SER A 73 -14.78 -7.08 21.06
C SER A 73 -15.12 -7.10 19.56
N ALA A 74 -14.18 -7.48 18.70
CA ALA A 74 -14.42 -7.45 17.27
C ALA A 74 -15.41 -8.53 16.81
N LEU A 75 -16.30 -8.13 15.90
CA LEU A 75 -17.19 -9.05 15.21
C LEU A 75 -16.38 -9.89 14.22
N ARG A 76 -16.33 -11.20 14.46
CA ARG A 76 -15.59 -12.13 13.59
C ARG A 76 -16.37 -12.42 12.30
N VAL A 77 -15.72 -12.22 11.17
CA VAL A 77 -16.20 -12.54 9.83
C VAL A 77 -15.27 -13.61 9.25
N ALA A 78 -15.71 -14.86 9.21
CA ALA A 78 -14.92 -15.95 8.65
C ALA A 78 -15.18 -16.09 7.14
N LEU A 79 -14.10 -16.18 6.35
CA LEU A 79 -14.17 -16.40 4.91
C LEU A 79 -14.29 -17.89 4.58
N ALA A 80 -15.03 -18.19 3.51
CA ALA A 80 -15.15 -19.52 2.92
C ALA A 80 -15.48 -19.37 1.42
N GLY A 81 -14.47 -18.98 0.62
CA GLY A 81 -14.65 -18.55 -0.76
C GLY A 81 -15.51 -17.27 -0.83
N GLU A 82 -16.57 -17.31 -1.61
CA GLU A 82 -17.54 -16.19 -1.76
C GLU A 82 -18.56 -16.11 -0.61
N ARG A 83 -18.57 -17.11 0.28
CA ARG A 83 -19.44 -17.11 1.47
C ARG A 83 -18.70 -16.53 2.66
N VAL A 84 -19.44 -15.79 3.47
CA VAL A 84 -18.92 -15.23 4.72
C VAL A 84 -19.83 -15.62 5.86
N ARG A 85 -19.22 -15.91 7.01
CA ARG A 85 -19.94 -16.30 8.22
C ARG A 85 -19.70 -15.32 9.36
N VAL A 86 -20.78 -14.89 10.00
CA VAL A 86 -20.77 -13.98 11.14
C VAL A 86 -21.56 -14.62 12.27
N GLY A 87 -20.85 -15.15 13.28
CA GLY A 87 -21.47 -16.03 14.26
C GLY A 87 -22.04 -17.29 13.60
N GLU A 88 -23.34 -17.51 13.74
CA GLU A 88 -24.09 -18.63 13.12
C GLU A 88 -24.70 -18.27 11.75
N GLU A 89 -24.69 -16.99 11.36
CA GLU A 89 -25.28 -16.52 10.12
C GLU A 89 -24.28 -16.62 8.95
N THR A 90 -24.79 -16.98 7.77
CA THR A 90 -24.02 -17.02 6.52
C THR A 90 -24.59 -16.02 5.52
N PHE A 91 -23.72 -15.38 4.76
CA PHE A 91 -24.05 -14.38 3.75
C PHE A 91 -23.27 -14.67 2.46
N GLU A 92 -23.87 -14.36 1.31
CA GLU A 92 -23.18 -14.29 0.02
C GLU A 92 -23.17 -12.82 -0.44
N PRO A 93 -22.09 -12.04 -0.19
CA PRO A 93 -22.04 -10.60 -0.44
C PRO A 93 -22.26 -10.20 -1.90
N ALA A 94 -22.07 -11.12 -2.85
CA ALA A 94 -22.43 -10.92 -4.26
C ALA A 94 -23.94 -10.75 -4.48
N ARG A 95 -24.79 -11.20 -3.54
CA ARG A 95 -26.25 -11.01 -3.58
C ARG A 95 -26.64 -9.72 -2.87
N PRO A 96 -27.36 -8.79 -3.53
CA PRO A 96 -27.71 -7.50 -2.93
C PRO A 96 -28.43 -7.58 -1.58
N ASP A 97 -29.36 -8.51 -1.41
CA ASP A 97 -30.12 -8.67 -0.17
C ASP A 97 -29.22 -9.13 0.99
N ASP A 98 -28.31 -10.06 0.73
CA ASP A 98 -27.35 -10.52 1.73
C ASP A 98 -26.29 -9.46 2.02
N ALA A 99 -25.84 -8.70 1.01
CA ALA A 99 -24.96 -7.55 1.20
C ALA A 99 -25.60 -6.49 2.11
N ALA A 100 -26.88 -6.16 1.88
CA ALA A 100 -27.62 -5.21 2.73
C ALA A 100 -27.80 -5.72 4.16
N ARG A 101 -28.12 -7.01 4.34
CA ARG A 101 -28.20 -7.63 5.67
C ARG A 101 -26.86 -7.65 6.38
N LEU A 102 -25.78 -8.00 5.67
CA LEU A 102 -24.42 -7.97 6.19
C LEU A 102 -24.01 -6.56 6.59
N ALA A 103 -24.32 -5.55 5.76
CA ALA A 103 -24.07 -4.14 6.05
C ALA A 103 -24.72 -3.72 7.38
N GLN A 104 -26.00 -4.07 7.61
CA GLN A 104 -26.66 -3.82 8.90
C GLN A 104 -26.00 -4.56 10.05
N ARG A 105 -25.56 -5.81 9.80
CA ARG A 105 -24.96 -6.67 10.83
C ARG A 105 -23.60 -6.16 11.33
N VAL A 106 -22.82 -5.54 10.45
CA VAL A 106 -21.47 -5.00 10.75
C VAL A 106 -21.49 -3.51 11.10
N LYS A 107 -22.62 -2.83 10.92
CA LYS A 107 -22.73 -1.38 11.08
C LYS A 107 -22.26 -0.93 12.47
N GLY A 108 -21.30 -0.01 12.51
CA GLY A 108 -20.77 0.55 13.76
C GLY A 108 -20.00 -0.46 14.63
N HIS A 109 -19.59 -1.60 14.07
CA HIS A 109 -18.74 -2.57 14.76
C HIS A 109 -17.33 -2.55 14.18
N THR A 110 -16.35 -2.78 15.04
CA THR A 110 -15.03 -3.26 14.62
C THR A 110 -15.14 -4.70 14.14
N VAL A 111 -14.66 -4.97 12.93
CA VAL A 111 -14.76 -6.27 12.26
C VAL A 111 -13.38 -6.92 12.17
N LEU A 112 -13.29 -8.20 12.55
CA LEU A 112 -12.11 -9.04 12.35
C LEU A 112 -12.40 -10.07 11.26
N VAL A 113 -11.82 -9.86 10.08
CA VAL A 113 -11.89 -10.80 8.97
C VAL A 113 -10.87 -11.91 9.21
N VAL A 114 -11.35 -13.15 9.21
CA VAL A 114 -10.55 -14.35 9.42
C VAL A 114 -10.45 -15.08 8.07
N PRO A 115 -9.30 -14.99 7.38
CA PRO A 115 -9.12 -15.68 6.11
C PRO A 115 -9.02 -17.19 6.31
N ASP A 116 -9.52 -17.96 5.34
CA ASP A 116 -9.20 -19.37 5.18
C ASP A 116 -8.03 -19.53 4.18
N ALA A 117 -7.64 -20.78 3.93
CA ALA A 117 -6.51 -21.07 3.04
C ALA A 117 -6.83 -20.84 1.55
N ASP A 118 -8.09 -20.93 1.15
CA ASP A 118 -8.51 -21.10 -0.26
C ASP A 118 -9.41 -19.97 -0.78
N THR A 119 -9.59 -18.89 0.00
CA THR A 119 -10.31 -17.69 -0.46
C THR A 119 -9.37 -16.74 -1.17
N PHE A 120 -9.61 -16.56 -2.47
CA PHE A 120 -8.89 -15.60 -3.31
C PHE A 120 -9.46 -14.20 -3.16
N LEU A 121 -8.59 -13.19 -3.30
CA LEU A 121 -8.97 -11.79 -3.15
C LEU A 121 -10.10 -11.37 -4.10
N VAL A 122 -10.09 -11.88 -5.33
CA VAL A 122 -11.18 -11.64 -6.31
C VAL A 122 -12.56 -12.08 -5.82
N GLN A 123 -12.65 -13.09 -4.95
CA GLN A 123 -13.92 -13.60 -4.42
C GLN A 123 -14.47 -12.75 -3.26
N THR A 124 -13.72 -11.74 -2.83
CA THR A 124 -14.02 -10.97 -1.60
C THR A 124 -14.27 -9.49 -1.87
N SER A 125 -14.33 -9.08 -3.13
CA SER A 125 -14.52 -7.67 -3.52
C SER A 125 -15.80 -7.06 -2.94
N GLU A 126 -16.91 -7.80 -3.03
CA GLU A 126 -18.21 -7.37 -2.54
C GLU A 126 -18.23 -7.33 -1.01
N LEU A 127 -17.57 -8.28 -0.35
CA LEU A 127 -17.39 -8.25 1.11
C LEU A 127 -16.64 -6.98 1.53
N PHE A 128 -15.46 -6.73 0.96
CA PHE A 128 -14.63 -5.60 1.38
C PHE A 128 -15.29 -4.26 1.06
N THR A 129 -16.16 -4.20 0.04
CA THR A 129 -17.00 -3.04 -0.22
C THR A 129 -18.01 -2.82 0.90
N VAL A 130 -18.77 -3.86 1.28
CA VAL A 130 -19.73 -3.78 2.40
C VAL A 130 -19.03 -3.36 3.69
N LEU A 131 -17.86 -3.94 3.99
CA LEU A 131 -17.10 -3.62 5.20
C LEU A 131 -16.57 -2.19 5.17
N ARG A 132 -16.02 -1.73 4.04
CA ARG A 132 -15.53 -0.34 3.87
C ARG A 132 -16.64 0.67 4.13
N ASP A 133 -17.84 0.39 3.63
CA ASP A 133 -18.94 1.37 3.66
C ASP A 133 -19.73 1.34 4.98
N SER A 134 -19.67 0.24 5.75
CA SER A 134 -20.56 0.02 6.91
C SER A 134 -19.85 -0.25 8.24
N ALA A 135 -18.69 -0.91 8.24
CA ALA A 135 -18.00 -1.22 9.50
C ALA A 135 -17.39 0.05 10.13
N GLU A 136 -17.22 0.05 11.45
CA GLU A 136 -16.50 1.13 12.14
C GLU A 136 -14.99 1.07 11.84
N SER A 137 -14.43 -0.14 11.91
CA SER A 137 -13.05 -0.43 11.54
C SER A 137 -12.91 -1.87 11.07
N VAL A 138 -11.91 -2.15 10.23
CA VAL A 138 -11.67 -3.47 9.66
C VAL A 138 -10.27 -3.94 10.01
N TRP A 139 -10.19 -5.19 10.45
CA TRP A 139 -8.96 -5.87 10.81
C TRP A 139 -8.84 -7.18 10.03
N LEU A 140 -7.64 -7.50 9.54
CA LEU A 140 -7.33 -8.79 8.94
C LEU A 140 -6.56 -9.65 9.95
N ALA A 141 -7.07 -10.83 10.28
CA ALA A 141 -6.37 -11.77 11.15
C ALA A 141 -5.17 -12.41 10.42
N HIS A 142 -4.06 -12.59 11.12
CA HIS A 142 -2.98 -13.42 10.61
C HIS A 142 -3.42 -14.90 10.62
N PRO A 143 -3.23 -15.66 9.53
CA PRO A 143 -3.75 -17.02 9.44
C PRO A 143 -3.10 -18.01 10.43
N ASP A 144 -1.83 -17.78 10.78
CA ASP A 144 -1.03 -18.73 11.58
C ASP A 144 -0.75 -18.26 13.02
N GLY A 145 -1.39 -17.18 13.49
CA GLY A 145 -1.06 -16.62 14.81
C GLY A 145 -2.13 -15.70 15.40
N PRO A 146 -2.10 -15.45 16.72
CA PRO A 146 -3.11 -14.67 17.43
C PRO A 146 -2.87 -13.15 17.32
N VAL A 147 -2.56 -12.68 16.11
CA VAL A 147 -2.38 -11.25 15.80
C VAL A 147 -3.25 -10.83 14.64
N ALA A 148 -3.48 -9.53 14.52
CA ALA A 148 -4.25 -8.95 13.42
C ALA A 148 -3.69 -7.60 12.99
N TYR A 149 -4.22 -7.10 11.87
CA TYR A 149 -3.76 -5.90 11.22
C TYR A 149 -4.95 -4.96 11.01
N PRO A 150 -4.99 -3.77 11.66
CA PRO A 150 -5.98 -2.76 11.33
C PRO A 150 -5.71 -2.28 9.90
N VAL A 151 -6.74 -2.23 9.05
CA VAL A 151 -6.60 -1.85 7.64
C VAL A 151 -7.65 -0.84 7.20
N VAL A 152 -7.20 0.14 6.43
CA VAL A 152 -8.05 1.01 5.61
C VAL A 152 -8.29 0.31 4.28
N LEU A 153 -9.53 -0.08 4.02
CA LEU A 153 -9.92 -0.74 2.78
C LEU A 153 -10.01 0.27 1.63
N ARG A 154 -9.38 -0.04 0.49
CA ARG A 154 -9.50 0.75 -0.74
C ARG A 154 -9.77 -0.16 -1.94
N ASP A 155 -10.78 0.17 -2.73
CA ASP A 155 -10.91 -0.40 -4.07
C ASP A 155 -9.92 0.30 -5.03
N GLU A 156 -9.93 -0.06 -6.31
CA GLU A 156 -9.02 0.54 -7.29
C GLU A 156 -9.23 2.05 -7.46
N ALA A 157 -10.48 2.53 -7.37
CA ALA A 157 -10.80 3.95 -7.48
C ALA A 157 -10.29 4.72 -6.24
N GLY A 158 -10.54 4.21 -5.04
CA GLY A 158 -10.04 4.77 -3.80
C GLY A 158 -8.52 4.72 -3.70
N PHE A 159 -7.88 3.69 -4.26
CA PHE A 159 -6.43 3.62 -4.37
C PHE A 159 -5.87 4.64 -5.38
N ARG A 160 -6.52 4.83 -6.52
CA ARG A 160 -6.12 5.86 -7.50
C ARG A 160 -6.23 7.26 -6.92
N ALA A 161 -7.35 7.57 -6.25
CA ALA A 161 -7.51 8.84 -5.55
C ALA A 161 -6.41 9.04 -4.50
N TRP A 162 -6.07 7.98 -3.75
CA TRP A 162 -4.93 8.00 -2.85
C TRP A 162 -3.60 8.23 -3.57
N LEU A 163 -3.36 7.73 -4.77
CA LEU A 163 -2.13 8.02 -5.51
C LEU A 163 -2.03 9.48 -5.99
N GLU A 164 -3.17 10.12 -6.24
CA GLU A 164 -3.25 11.49 -6.78
C GLU A 164 -3.00 12.57 -5.72
N GLU A 165 -3.23 12.29 -4.43
CA GLU A 165 -2.96 13.28 -3.39
C GLU A 165 -1.44 13.55 -3.31
N VAL A 166 -1.07 14.81 -3.41
CA VAL A 166 0.32 15.28 -3.52
C VAL A 166 1.02 15.18 -2.16
N ALA A 167 1.47 13.97 -1.81
CA ALA A 167 2.25 13.70 -0.61
C ALA A 167 3.59 13.05 -1.01
N PRO A 168 4.74 13.64 -0.62
CA PRO A 168 6.03 13.01 -0.86
C PRO A 168 6.11 11.69 -0.09
N GLY A 169 6.61 10.64 -0.75
CA GLY A 169 6.87 9.36 -0.08
C GLY A 169 5.66 8.47 0.10
N LYS A 170 4.62 8.55 -0.73
CA LYS A 170 3.58 7.50 -0.75
C LYS A 170 4.18 6.15 -1.06
N LEU A 171 4.17 5.25 -0.07
CA LEU A 171 4.77 3.93 -0.16
C LEU A 171 3.69 2.89 -0.45
N ARG A 172 4.06 1.90 -1.26
CA ARG A 172 3.20 0.76 -1.53
C ARG A 172 4.00 -0.52 -1.68
N ILE A 173 3.40 -1.60 -1.22
CA ILE A 173 3.87 -2.97 -1.37
C ILE A 173 3.03 -3.58 -2.49
N ILE A 174 3.59 -3.70 -3.68
CA ILE A 174 2.95 -4.44 -4.76
C ILE A 174 3.31 -5.90 -4.59
N MET A 175 2.33 -6.73 -4.22
CA MET A 175 2.53 -8.15 -3.96
C MET A 175 2.21 -8.95 -5.22
N ARG A 176 3.25 -9.62 -5.74
CA ARG A 176 3.23 -10.44 -6.95
C ARG A 176 3.47 -11.90 -6.57
N ALA A 177 3.25 -12.80 -7.53
CA ALA A 177 3.55 -14.22 -7.34
C ALA A 177 5.04 -14.51 -7.09
N ASP A 178 5.93 -13.67 -7.61
CA ASP A 178 7.39 -13.82 -7.51
C ASP A 178 8.04 -13.00 -6.38
N GLY A 179 7.26 -12.20 -5.63
CA GLY A 179 7.75 -11.45 -4.48
C GLY A 179 7.04 -10.10 -4.27
N PHE A 180 7.72 -9.19 -3.58
CA PHE A 180 7.23 -7.84 -3.34
C PHE A 180 8.02 -6.81 -4.14
N GLU A 181 7.31 -5.91 -4.78
CA GLU A 181 7.85 -4.67 -5.31
C GLU A 181 7.50 -3.52 -4.36
N LEU A 182 8.54 -2.88 -3.82
CA LEU A 182 8.38 -1.75 -2.92
C LEU A 182 8.49 -0.48 -3.74
N THR A 183 7.37 0.23 -3.90
CA THR A 183 7.31 1.41 -4.76
C THR A 183 7.02 2.65 -3.96
N THR A 184 7.59 3.76 -4.40
CA THR A 184 7.36 5.10 -3.87
C THR A 184 6.87 6.02 -5.00
N SER A 185 6.43 7.24 -4.70
CA SER A 185 6.13 8.24 -5.73
C SER A 185 7.36 8.61 -6.59
N VAL A 186 8.58 8.37 -6.11
CA VAL A 186 9.83 8.64 -6.86
C VAL A 186 10.38 7.42 -7.60
N GLY A 187 9.76 6.25 -7.46
CA GLY A 187 10.17 5.02 -8.13
C GLY A 187 10.24 3.81 -7.21
N LYS A 188 10.69 2.70 -7.78
CA LYS A 188 10.84 1.39 -7.12
C LYS A 188 12.13 1.33 -6.31
N LEU A 189 12.04 0.76 -5.11
CA LEU A 189 13.19 0.41 -4.29
C LEU A 189 13.99 -0.69 -4.99
N PRO A 190 15.29 -0.47 -5.30
CA PRO A 190 16.12 -1.48 -5.93
C PRO A 190 16.22 -2.74 -5.05
N GLY A 191 16.00 -3.89 -5.68
CA GLY A 191 16.24 -5.21 -5.10
C GLY A 191 17.51 -5.86 -5.66
N PRO A 192 17.69 -7.18 -5.44
CA PRO A 192 18.81 -7.95 -5.98
C PRO A 192 18.92 -7.91 -7.50
N ASP A 193 17.77 -7.97 -8.18
CA ASP A 193 17.64 -7.77 -9.62
C ASP A 193 16.94 -6.43 -9.87
N PRO A 194 17.55 -5.47 -10.60
CA PRO A 194 16.91 -4.20 -10.95
C PRO A 194 15.58 -4.35 -11.69
N ASN A 195 15.37 -5.44 -12.42
CA ASN A 195 14.14 -5.72 -13.16
C ASN A 195 13.17 -6.63 -12.39
N GLY A 196 13.67 -7.37 -11.41
CA GLY A 196 12.92 -8.29 -10.56
C GLY A 196 12.25 -7.60 -9.36
N PRO A 197 11.54 -8.32 -8.49
CA PRO A 197 10.95 -7.76 -7.28
C PRO A 197 12.02 -7.15 -6.35
N SER A 198 11.65 -6.11 -5.60
CA SER A 198 12.51 -5.54 -4.55
C SER A 198 12.87 -6.58 -3.50
N VAL A 199 11.92 -7.49 -3.20
CA VAL A 199 12.07 -8.61 -2.28
C VAL A 199 11.56 -9.87 -2.97
N PRO A 200 12.43 -10.75 -3.50
CA PRO A 200 12.01 -11.97 -4.16
C PRO A 200 11.48 -13.01 -3.18
N VAL A 201 10.68 -13.95 -3.69
CA VAL A 201 10.38 -15.21 -3.00
C VAL A 201 11.68 -15.96 -2.70
N ARG A 202 11.82 -16.43 -1.45
CA ARG A 202 12.94 -17.29 -1.01
C ARG A 202 12.38 -18.49 -0.28
N ALA A 203 13.04 -19.64 -0.41
CA ALA A 203 12.57 -20.89 0.20
C ALA A 203 11.10 -21.24 -0.12
N GLY A 204 10.62 -20.89 -1.33
CA GLY A 204 9.23 -21.11 -1.73
C GLY A 204 8.19 -20.23 -1.03
N ARG A 205 8.62 -19.23 -0.24
CA ARG A 205 7.74 -18.34 0.52
C ARG A 205 8.05 -16.86 0.30
N GLN A 206 7.06 -16.04 0.61
CA GLN A 206 7.24 -14.60 0.71
C GLN A 206 8.17 -14.25 1.87
N ASP A 207 9.15 -13.41 1.57
CA ASP A 207 10.21 -13.05 2.50
C ASP A 207 9.84 -11.83 3.35
N ILE A 208 9.09 -12.11 4.40
CA ILE A 208 8.55 -11.11 5.33
C ILE A 208 9.67 -10.42 6.09
N VAL A 209 10.75 -11.12 6.42
CA VAL A 209 11.92 -10.53 7.11
C VAL A 209 12.59 -9.47 6.23
N THR A 210 12.83 -9.78 4.96
CA THR A 210 13.45 -8.80 4.04
C THR A 210 12.47 -7.70 3.66
N LEU A 211 11.18 -8.01 3.51
CA LEU A 211 10.12 -7.00 3.36
C LEU A 211 10.17 -5.97 4.49
N ARG A 212 10.14 -6.43 5.74
CA ARG A 212 10.23 -5.58 6.95
C ARG A 212 11.48 -4.71 6.96
N ARG A 213 12.64 -5.27 6.60
CA ARG A 213 13.89 -4.50 6.46
C ARG A 213 13.76 -3.41 5.40
N GLY A 214 13.18 -3.72 4.24
CA GLY A 214 12.97 -2.75 3.16
C GLY A 214 12.04 -1.61 3.56
N LEU A 215 10.95 -1.95 4.26
CA LEU A 215 10.04 -0.96 4.82
C LEU A 215 10.73 -0.07 5.87
N GLY A 216 11.60 -0.63 6.71
CA GLY A 216 12.41 0.14 7.66
C GLY A 216 13.35 1.14 6.99
N LEU A 217 14.04 0.73 5.91
CA LEU A 217 14.88 1.63 5.11
C LEU A 217 14.05 2.77 4.48
N LEU A 218 12.87 2.44 3.95
CA LEU A 218 11.95 3.42 3.38
C LEU A 218 11.41 4.38 4.44
N LYS A 219 11.00 3.91 5.63
CA LYS A 219 10.53 4.77 6.73
C LYS A 219 11.63 5.73 7.20
N GLY A 220 12.88 5.25 7.30
CA GLY A 220 14.02 6.08 7.66
C GLY A 220 14.25 7.25 6.67
N ARG A 221 13.92 7.05 5.40
CA ARG A 221 14.03 8.06 4.33
C ARG A 221 12.79 8.94 4.22
N PHE A 222 11.60 8.36 4.30
CA PHE A 222 10.30 9.04 4.14
C PHE A 222 9.61 9.18 5.49
N LYS A 223 10.22 9.99 6.38
CA LYS A 223 9.81 10.12 7.78
C LYS A 223 8.39 10.70 7.97
N THR A 224 7.92 11.49 7.00
CA THR A 224 6.59 12.11 7.01
C THR A 224 5.50 11.20 6.45
N SER A 225 5.85 10.03 5.91
CA SER A 225 4.87 9.07 5.43
C SER A 225 4.34 8.28 6.61
N GLU A 226 3.07 8.49 6.93
CA GLU A 226 2.34 7.80 7.99
C GLU A 226 1.62 6.56 7.47
N ASP A 227 1.36 6.50 6.16
CA ASP A 227 0.58 5.46 5.53
C ASP A 227 1.36 4.63 4.49
N ILE A 228 0.91 3.39 4.33
CA ILE A 228 1.41 2.46 3.32
C ILE A 228 0.28 1.55 2.83
N CYS A 229 0.24 1.32 1.51
CA CYS A 229 -0.74 0.42 0.91
C CYS A 229 -0.14 -0.93 0.52
N LEU A 230 -0.75 -2.03 0.96
CA LEU A 230 -0.55 -3.34 0.35
C LEU A 230 -1.49 -3.47 -0.86
N VAL A 231 -0.90 -3.83 -2.01
CA VAL A 231 -1.59 -4.01 -3.29
C VAL A 231 -1.32 -5.44 -3.78
N PRO A 232 -2.13 -6.43 -3.33
CA PRO A 232 -2.01 -7.80 -3.80
C PRO A 232 -2.48 -7.94 -5.24
N SER A 233 -1.86 -8.87 -5.97
CA SER A 233 -2.42 -9.32 -7.25
C SER A 233 -3.77 -10.00 -7.03
N PHE A 234 -4.71 -9.89 -7.98
CA PHE A 234 -6.08 -10.41 -7.79
C PHE A 234 -6.17 -11.91 -7.54
N GLY A 235 -5.24 -12.70 -8.09
CA GLY A 235 -5.13 -14.14 -7.88
C GLY A 235 -4.44 -14.55 -6.57
N THR A 236 -4.26 -13.63 -5.64
CA THR A 236 -3.64 -13.89 -4.33
C THR A 236 -4.69 -14.31 -3.31
N GLU A 237 -4.42 -15.31 -2.48
CA GLU A 237 -5.29 -15.65 -1.35
C GLU A 237 -5.24 -14.58 -0.27
N VAL A 238 -6.38 -14.31 0.38
CA VAL A 238 -6.46 -13.31 1.46
C VAL A 238 -5.54 -13.67 2.62
N ALA A 239 -5.37 -14.97 2.91
CA ALA A 239 -4.42 -15.44 3.92
C ALA A 239 -2.96 -15.09 3.56
N GLN A 240 -2.55 -15.22 2.29
CA GLN A 240 -1.21 -14.80 1.88
C GLN A 240 -1.03 -13.29 2.00
N ALA A 241 -2.04 -12.51 1.60
CA ALA A 241 -1.99 -11.07 1.71
C ALA A 241 -1.95 -10.62 3.19
N ALA A 242 -2.67 -11.30 4.09
CA ALA A 242 -2.60 -11.06 5.52
C ALA A 242 -1.19 -11.34 6.09
N ARG A 243 -0.50 -12.40 5.66
CA ARG A 243 0.91 -12.64 6.05
C ARG A 243 1.83 -11.49 5.64
N ALA A 244 1.62 -10.93 4.44
CA ALA A 244 2.43 -9.82 3.94
C ALA A 244 2.31 -8.54 4.81
N LEU A 245 1.15 -8.30 5.42
CA LEU A 245 0.94 -7.16 6.34
C LEU A 245 1.84 -7.22 7.57
N GLY A 246 2.26 -8.41 8.01
CA GLY A 246 3.25 -8.60 9.08
C GLY A 246 4.62 -8.01 8.77
N GLY A 247 4.91 -7.68 7.51
CA GLY A 247 6.08 -6.93 7.10
C GLY A 247 6.12 -5.52 7.69
N ASN A 248 4.97 -4.93 8.02
CA ASN A 248 4.89 -3.58 8.60
C ASN A 248 5.30 -3.52 10.08
N PHE A 249 5.44 -4.64 10.79
CA PHE A 249 5.65 -4.64 12.24
C PHE A 249 7.06 -5.07 12.59
N THR A 250 7.80 -4.29 13.39
CA THR A 250 9.16 -4.65 13.86
C THR A 250 9.12 -5.53 15.10
N ALA A 251 8.10 -5.37 15.93
CA ALA A 251 7.82 -6.15 17.13
C ALA A 251 6.28 -6.17 17.37
N PRO A 252 5.78 -6.86 18.41
CA PRO A 252 4.35 -6.86 18.73
C PRO A 252 3.86 -5.43 19.03
N GLY A 253 2.82 -4.98 18.34
CA GLY A 253 2.27 -3.62 18.50
C GLY A 253 3.20 -2.47 18.07
N GLU A 254 4.29 -2.77 17.33
CA GLU A 254 5.24 -1.76 16.83
C GLU A 254 5.20 -1.69 15.30
N PRO A 255 4.23 -0.96 14.71
CA PRO A 255 4.18 -0.74 13.27
C PRO A 255 5.25 0.28 12.80
N LEU A 256 5.77 0.09 11.59
CA LEU A 256 6.65 1.03 10.89
C LEU A 256 5.85 2.22 10.32
N PHE A 257 4.64 1.93 9.83
CA PHE A 257 3.67 2.90 9.32
C PHE A 257 2.37 2.77 10.11
N ASP A 258 1.86 3.89 10.60
CA ASP A 258 0.71 3.97 11.49
C ASP A 258 -0.59 3.56 10.79
N ILE A 259 -0.68 3.83 9.49
CA ILE A 259 -1.85 3.51 8.67
C ILE A 259 -1.48 2.45 7.63
N LEU A 260 -2.08 1.27 7.78
CA LEU A 260 -2.04 0.22 6.78
C LEU A 260 -3.28 0.29 5.89
N CYS A 261 -3.06 0.30 4.59
CA CYS A 261 -4.09 0.27 3.58
C CYS A 261 -4.10 -1.11 2.90
N PHE A 262 -5.28 -1.67 2.66
CA PHE A 262 -5.46 -2.93 1.95
C PHE A 262 -6.27 -2.69 0.67
N VAL A 263 -5.60 -2.84 -0.47
CA VAL A 263 -6.24 -2.63 -1.77
C VAL A 263 -6.87 -3.93 -2.26
N TYR A 264 -8.14 -3.87 -2.64
CA TYR A 264 -8.91 -4.99 -3.16
C TYR A 264 -9.49 -4.67 -4.56
N PRO A 265 -9.75 -5.68 -5.41
CA PRO A 265 -10.33 -5.48 -6.73
C PRO A 265 -11.71 -4.83 -6.63
N THR A 266 -12.02 -3.97 -7.59
CA THR A 266 -13.37 -3.35 -7.66
C THR A 266 -14.43 -4.44 -7.85
N PRO A 267 -15.58 -4.39 -7.13
CA PRO A 267 -16.67 -5.35 -7.34
C PRO A 267 -17.10 -5.47 -8.79
N HIS A 268 -17.57 -6.66 -9.15
CA HIS A 268 -18.15 -6.85 -10.47
C HIS A 268 -19.43 -6.03 -10.58
N LYS A 269 -19.44 -5.03 -11.49
CA LYS A 269 -20.70 -4.40 -11.87
C LYS A 269 -21.57 -5.47 -12.53
N ALA A 270 -22.77 -5.70 -12.00
CA ALA A 270 -23.76 -6.48 -12.73
C ALA A 270 -23.94 -5.87 -14.12
N PRO A 271 -23.97 -6.66 -15.20
CA PRO A 271 -24.28 -6.12 -16.51
C PRO A 271 -25.64 -5.43 -16.43
N ASP A 272 -25.69 -4.15 -16.82
CA ASP A 272 -26.94 -3.42 -16.94
C ASP A 272 -27.86 -4.26 -17.83
N GLY A 273 -28.97 -4.75 -17.27
CA GLY A 273 -29.92 -5.57 -18.00
C GLY A 273 -30.42 -4.80 -19.21
N GLY A 274 -30.00 -5.24 -20.40
CA GLY A 274 -30.47 -4.74 -21.69
C GLY A 274 -31.88 -5.20 -22.01
#